data_AF-A0A9J7EMC5-F1
#
_entry.id   AF-A0A9J7EMC5-F1
#
_cell.length_a   1.000
_cell.length_b   1.000
_cell.length_c   1.000
_cell.angle_alpha   90.00
_cell.angle_beta   90.00
_cell.angle_gamma   90.00
#
_symmetry.space_group_name_H-M   'P 1'
#
loop_
_entity.id
_entity.type
_entity.pdbx_description
1 polymer ?
#
loop_
_entity_poly.entity_id
_entity_poly.type
_entity_poly.pdbx_seq_one_letter_code
_entity_poly.pdbx_strand_id
1 'polypeptide(L)'
;MAKLLFLIVVAVATVAFAEEKKYKCDYQFGDPTWNFTKEYYNVDHTLRRGSNHAETIIPLDEGYMISFVCVTIPGVNKATTEVSFSSLHHKISIDLTEKSIKDLPYHVLAKRHGY
;
A
#
# COMPACT_ATOMS: atom_id res chain seq x y z
N MET A 1 -38.76 -34.47 -20.22
CA MET A 1 -37.30 -34.47 -19.97
C MET A 1 -36.78 -33.04 -20.15
N ALA A 2 -36.65 -32.25 -19.07
CA ALA A 2 -36.15 -30.86 -19.19
C ALA A 2 -35.71 -30.28 -17.83
N LYS A 3 -35.07 -31.08 -16.96
CA LYS A 3 -34.68 -30.60 -15.61
C LYS A 3 -33.20 -30.76 -15.27
N LEU A 4 -32.36 -31.24 -16.20
CA LEU A 4 -30.98 -31.63 -15.87
C LEU A 4 -29.86 -30.84 -16.56
N LEU A 5 -30.17 -29.81 -17.36
CA LEU A 5 -29.13 -29.09 -18.13
C LEU A 5 -29.05 -27.58 -17.85
N PHE A 6 -29.87 -27.05 -16.94
CA PHE A 6 -29.84 -25.64 -16.55
C PHE A 6 -29.01 -25.34 -15.28
N LEU A 7 -28.32 -26.35 -14.73
CA LEU A 7 -27.52 -26.19 -13.50
C LEU A 7 -26.03 -26.00 -13.75
N ILE A 8 -25.54 -26.18 -14.98
CA ILE A 8 -24.10 -26.12 -15.28
C ILE A 8 -23.66 -24.70 -15.69
N VAL A 9 -24.57 -23.83 -16.14
CA VAL A 9 -24.20 -22.49 -16.63
C VAL A 9 -24.01 -21.46 -15.50
N VAL A 10 -24.56 -21.72 -14.31
CA VAL A 10 -24.50 -20.75 -13.19
C VAL A 10 -23.26 -20.92 -12.30
N ALA A 11 -22.54 -22.05 -12.41
CA ALA A 11 -21.38 -22.32 -11.56
C ALA A 11 -20.05 -21.78 -12.13
N VAL A 12 -20.02 -21.29 -13.38
CA VAL A 12 -18.76 -20.90 -14.06
C VAL A 12 -18.54 -19.37 -14.09
N ALA A 13 -19.53 -18.57 -13.66
CA ALA A 13 -19.46 -17.11 -13.78
C ALA A 13 -19.04 -16.37 -12.50
N THR A 14 -18.77 -17.07 -11.40
CA THR A 14 -18.27 -16.44 -10.16
C THR A 14 -16.81 -16.76 -9.90
N VAL A 15 -16.00 -16.87 -10.95
CA VAL A 15 -14.61 -16.44 -10.82
C VAL A 15 -14.66 -14.94 -11.03
N ALA A 16 -15.16 -14.24 -10.01
CA ALA A 16 -14.97 -12.80 -9.92
C ALA A 16 -13.46 -12.60 -9.97
N PHE A 17 -12.97 -12.19 -11.13
CA PHE A 17 -11.66 -11.58 -11.25
C PHE A 17 -11.67 -10.49 -10.19
N ALA A 18 -11.03 -10.77 -9.04
CA ALA A 18 -10.72 -9.76 -8.07
C ALA A 18 -9.78 -8.81 -8.81
N GLU A 19 -10.37 -7.81 -9.45
CA GLU A 19 -9.64 -6.79 -10.17
C GLU A 19 -8.73 -6.16 -9.13
N GLU A 20 -7.45 -6.52 -9.20
CA GLU A 20 -6.46 -6.00 -8.27
C GLU A 20 -6.49 -4.49 -8.41
N LYS A 21 -6.97 -3.80 -7.38
CA LYS A 21 -7.00 -2.34 -7.37
C LYS A 21 -5.58 -1.86 -7.65
N LYS A 22 -5.35 -1.32 -8.85
CA LYS A 22 -4.08 -0.73 -9.22
C LYS A 22 -3.94 0.59 -8.46
N TYR A 23 -3.27 0.54 -7.32
CA TYR A 23 -2.95 1.74 -6.56
C TYR A 23 -1.94 2.60 -7.34
N LYS A 24 -2.28 3.87 -7.55
CA LYS A 24 -1.36 4.84 -8.13
C LYS A 24 -0.43 5.32 -7.01
N CYS A 25 0.70 4.64 -6.88
CA CYS A 25 1.72 4.93 -5.87
C CYS A 25 2.72 5.95 -6.38
N ASP A 26 3.13 6.89 -5.52
CA ASP A 26 4.25 7.76 -5.84
C ASP A 26 5.60 7.09 -5.64
N TYR A 27 5.67 6.25 -4.60
CA TYR A 27 6.80 5.41 -4.23
C TYR A 27 6.31 4.00 -3.94
N GLN A 28 7.07 3.01 -4.42
CA GLN A 28 6.72 1.59 -4.32
C GLN A 28 7.90 0.79 -3.77
N PHE A 29 7.61 -0.09 -2.82
CA PHE A 29 8.59 -1.01 -2.25
C PHE A 29 8.00 -2.42 -2.25
N GLY A 30 8.76 -3.39 -2.74
CA GLY A 30 8.30 -4.77 -2.91
C GLY A 30 7.50 -5.01 -4.20
N ASP A 31 6.80 -6.13 -4.26
CA ASP A 31 6.08 -6.58 -5.46
C ASP A 31 4.56 -6.63 -5.20
N PRO A 32 3.75 -5.81 -5.90
CA PRO A 32 2.31 -5.79 -5.72
C PRO A 32 1.61 -7.05 -6.25
N THR A 33 2.26 -7.83 -7.12
CA THR A 33 1.67 -8.98 -7.85
C THR A 33 1.64 -10.27 -7.04
N TRP A 34 2.15 -10.26 -5.81
CA TRP A 34 2.08 -11.42 -4.92
C TRP A 34 0.62 -11.73 -4.57
N ASN A 35 0.10 -12.79 -5.19
CA ASN A 35 -1.32 -13.17 -5.22
C ASN A 35 -1.88 -13.59 -3.84
N PHE A 36 -1.03 -13.74 -2.84
CA PHE A 36 -1.42 -14.07 -1.45
C PHE A 36 -1.43 -12.85 -0.54
N THR A 37 -1.13 -11.65 -1.07
CA THR A 37 -0.96 -10.47 -0.24
C THR A 37 -2.28 -9.76 0.00
N LYS A 38 -2.63 -9.56 1.28
CA LYS A 38 -3.83 -8.83 1.69
C LYS A 38 -3.46 -7.42 2.11
N GLU A 39 -4.24 -6.45 1.65
CA GLU A 39 -4.23 -5.10 2.23
C GLU A 39 -4.54 -5.19 3.73
N TYR A 40 -3.71 -4.55 4.55
CA TYR A 40 -3.89 -4.57 6.00
C TYR A 40 -3.60 -3.24 6.67
N TYR A 41 -2.78 -2.39 6.03
CA TYR A 41 -2.53 -1.04 6.47
C TYR A 41 -2.92 -0.07 5.36
N ASN A 42 -3.76 0.89 5.66
CA ASN A 42 -4.28 1.87 4.73
C ASN A 42 -4.65 3.12 5.53
N VAL A 43 -3.66 4.01 5.71
CA VAL A 43 -3.74 5.12 6.67
C VAL A 43 -3.13 6.39 6.08
N ASP A 44 -3.78 7.52 6.35
CA ASP A 44 -3.26 8.85 6.07
C ASP A 44 -2.45 9.37 7.26
N HIS A 45 -1.31 9.94 6.94
CA HIS A 45 -0.39 10.58 7.87
C HIS A 45 -0.16 12.03 7.46
N THR A 46 0.54 12.77 8.32
CA THR A 46 0.86 14.17 8.05
C THR A 46 2.26 14.49 8.53
N LEU A 47 3.12 14.94 7.61
CA LEU A 47 4.34 15.64 7.94
C LEU A 47 3.97 17.05 8.37
N ARG A 48 4.25 17.38 9.63
CA ARG A 48 3.92 18.68 10.21
C ARG A 48 4.73 19.80 9.58
N ARG A 49 4.12 20.98 9.45
CA ARG A 49 4.77 22.21 9.02
C ARG A 49 6.08 22.45 9.76
N GLY A 50 7.12 22.83 9.02
CA GLY A 50 8.45 23.11 9.55
C GLY A 50 9.31 21.88 9.82
N SER A 51 8.75 20.67 9.74
CA SER A 51 9.53 19.43 9.67
C SER A 51 9.98 19.18 8.22
N ASN A 52 11.14 18.56 8.10
CA ASN A 52 11.68 18.00 6.86
C ASN A 52 11.78 16.48 6.92
N HIS A 53 11.45 15.86 8.06
CA HIS A 53 11.54 14.42 8.27
C HIS A 53 10.25 13.89 8.90
N ALA A 54 9.77 12.74 8.43
CA ALA A 54 8.73 11.96 9.07
C ALA A 54 9.10 10.48 9.07
N GLU A 55 8.77 9.81 10.17
CA GLU A 55 8.80 8.36 10.25
C GLU A 55 7.41 7.83 10.56
N THR A 56 7.05 6.75 9.89
CA THR A 56 5.83 5.98 10.16
C THR A 56 6.20 4.53 10.35
N ILE A 57 5.85 3.98 11.51
CA ILE A 57 5.97 2.55 11.80
C ILE A 57 4.66 1.89 11.41
N ILE A 58 4.74 0.89 10.55
CA ILE A 58 3.61 0.06 10.15
C ILE A 58 3.52 -1.10 11.15
N PRO A 59 2.46 -1.17 11.97
CA PRO A 59 2.31 -2.25 12.94
C PRO A 59 2.13 -3.57 12.19
N LEU A 60 2.88 -4.59 12.60
CA LEU A 60 2.81 -5.92 12.00
C LEU A 60 2.72 -6.98 13.08
N ASP A 61 1.71 -7.84 12.97
CA ASP A 61 1.53 -8.99 13.86
C ASP A 61 2.63 -10.03 13.61
N GLU A 62 2.98 -10.78 14.64
CA GLU A 62 3.93 -11.89 14.54
C GLU A 62 3.47 -12.94 13.51
N GLY A 63 4.43 -13.50 12.75
CA GLY A 63 4.15 -14.48 11.70
C GLY A 63 3.70 -13.88 10.36
N TYR A 64 3.65 -12.55 10.25
CA TYR A 64 3.38 -11.86 8.98
C TYR A 64 4.62 -11.12 8.47
N MET A 65 4.66 -10.91 7.15
CA MET A 65 5.66 -10.07 6.50
C MET A 65 4.99 -9.07 5.56
N ILE A 66 5.58 -7.89 5.43
CA ILE A 66 5.14 -6.84 4.49
C ILE A 66 5.74 -7.17 3.13
N SER A 67 4.90 -7.45 2.12
CA SER A 67 5.42 -7.72 0.77
C SER A 67 5.33 -6.53 -0.18
N PHE A 68 4.48 -5.57 0.15
CA PHE A 68 4.30 -4.38 -0.68
C PHE A 68 3.94 -3.16 0.17
N VAL A 69 4.59 -2.04 -0.12
CA VAL A 69 4.28 -0.72 0.44
C VAL A 69 4.14 0.28 -0.69
N CYS A 70 3.05 1.03 -0.64
CA CYS A 70 2.69 2.11 -1.54
C CYS A 70 2.61 3.39 -0.72
N VAL A 71 3.40 4.39 -1.08
CA VAL A 71 3.35 5.72 -0.46
C VAL A 71 2.92 6.72 -1.52
N THR A 72 1.92 7.53 -1.20
CA THR A 72 1.42 8.60 -2.08
C THR A 72 1.52 9.93 -1.34
N ILE A 73 2.18 10.91 -1.95
CA ILE A 73 2.45 12.22 -1.34
C ILE A 73 1.96 13.29 -2.32
N PRO A 74 0.71 13.77 -2.18
CA PRO A 74 0.17 14.72 -3.13
C PRO A 74 0.88 16.08 -3.07
N GLY A 75 1.25 16.60 -4.23
CA GLY A 75 1.76 17.97 -4.38
C GLY A 75 3.21 18.19 -3.98
N VAL A 76 4.01 17.12 -3.86
CA VAL A 76 5.48 17.23 -3.70
C VAL A 76 6.23 16.98 -4.99
N ASN A 77 7.41 17.58 -5.10
CA ASN A 77 8.37 17.24 -6.13
C ASN A 77 9.17 16.00 -5.71
N LYS A 78 9.07 14.93 -6.51
CA LYS A 78 9.77 13.67 -6.26
C LYS A 78 11.30 13.80 -6.37
N ALA A 79 11.80 14.79 -7.11
CA ALA A 79 13.24 15.02 -7.23
C ALA A 79 13.88 15.55 -5.93
N THR A 80 13.07 16.10 -5.01
CA THR A 80 13.49 16.70 -3.75
C THR A 80 12.85 16.02 -2.54
N THR A 81 12.27 14.84 -2.75
CA THR A 81 11.57 14.06 -1.72
C THR A 81 12.11 12.65 -1.78
N GLU A 82 12.85 12.27 -0.75
CA GLU A 82 13.35 10.92 -0.57
C GLU A 82 12.37 10.15 0.32
N VAL A 83 11.98 8.97 -0.13
CA VAL A 83 11.13 8.06 0.63
C VAL A 83 11.83 6.72 0.65
N SER A 84 11.93 6.13 1.83
CA SER A 84 12.51 4.80 2.00
C SER A 84 11.62 3.94 2.90
N PHE A 85 11.76 2.63 2.73
CA PHE A 85 11.10 1.63 3.56
C PHE A 85 12.12 0.64 4.12
N SER A 86 12.14 0.49 5.44
CA SER A 86 12.92 -0.53 6.14
C SER A 86 12.01 -1.71 6.48
N SER A 87 12.22 -2.85 5.81
CA SER A 87 11.48 -4.08 6.11
C SER A 87 11.77 -4.59 7.51
N LEU A 88 13.01 -4.48 8.02
CA LEU A 88 13.38 -4.94 9.35
C LEU A 88 12.64 -4.21 10.48
N HIS A 89 12.39 -2.90 10.30
CA HIS A 89 11.73 -2.07 11.31
C HIS A 89 10.27 -1.76 10.95
N HIS A 90 9.77 -2.30 9.84
CA HIS A 90 8.47 -1.97 9.24
C HIS A 90 8.23 -0.45 9.16
N LYS A 91 9.26 0.30 8.78
CA LYS A 91 9.29 1.76 8.93
C LYS A 91 9.41 2.45 7.58
N ILE A 92 8.58 3.45 7.36
CA ILE A 92 8.68 4.40 6.25
C ILE A 92 9.36 5.66 6.77
N SER A 93 10.37 6.13 6.05
CA SER A 93 11.01 7.42 6.30
C SER A 93 10.79 8.32 5.09
N ILE A 94 10.38 9.56 5.33
CA ILE A 94 10.17 10.60 4.32
C ILE A 94 11.07 11.78 4.67
N ASP A 95 11.95 12.13 3.75
CA ASP A 95 12.89 13.24 3.87
C ASP A 95 12.63 14.26 2.76
N LEU A 96 12.37 15.50 3.15
CA LEU A 96 12.25 16.64 2.25
C LEU A 96 13.56 17.42 2.23
N THR A 97 14.03 17.81 1.04
CA THR A 97 15.20 18.69 0.93
C THR A 97 14.95 20.06 1.57
N GLU A 98 13.71 20.55 1.51
CA GLU A 98 13.29 21.84 2.08
C GLU A 98 12.20 21.67 3.12
N LYS A 99 12.14 22.59 4.10
CA LYS A 99 11.08 22.58 5.12
C LYS A 99 9.71 22.80 4.49
N SER A 100 8.75 21.95 4.86
CA SER A 100 7.39 22.14 4.40
C SER A 100 6.78 23.42 4.98
N ILE A 101 6.26 24.29 4.11
CA ILE A 101 5.59 25.55 4.49
C ILE A 101 4.18 25.32 5.06
N LYS A 102 3.63 24.12 4.87
CA LYS A 102 2.30 23.70 5.32
C LYS A 102 2.34 22.26 5.84
N ASP A 103 1.27 21.82 6.48
CA ASP A 103 1.10 20.40 6.77
C ASP A 103 0.98 19.63 5.45
N LEU A 104 1.80 18.60 5.30
CA LEU A 104 1.87 17.80 4.09
C LEU A 104 1.28 16.41 4.37
N PRO A 105 0.11 16.08 3.83
CA PRO A 105 -0.46 14.75 3.97
C PRO A 105 0.33 13.75 3.13
N TYR A 106 0.43 12.52 3.62
CA TYR A 106 0.88 11.38 2.83
C TYR A 106 0.08 10.14 3.19
N HIS A 107 -0.19 9.33 2.19
CA HIS A 107 -0.95 8.10 2.32
C HIS A 107 -0.01 6.91 2.32
N VAL A 108 -0.25 5.96 3.23
CA VAL A 108 0.48 4.69 3.28
C VAL A 108 -0.50 3.55 3.12
N LEU A 109 -0.30 2.76 2.07
CA LEU A 109 -0.91 1.46 1.91
C LEU A 109 0.16 0.38 2.01
N ALA A 110 -0.07 -0.62 2.86
CA ALA A 110 0.77 -1.81 2.92
C ALA A 110 -0.08 -3.06 2.77
N LYS A 111 0.47 -4.00 2.00
CA LYS A 111 -0.05 -5.35 1.89
C LYS A 111 0.91 -6.31 2.63
N ARG A 112 0.34 -7.30 3.33
CA ARG A 112 1.07 -8.36 4.04
C ARG A 112 0.65 -9.74 3.60
N HIS A 113 1.49 -10.73 3.88
CA HIS A 113 1.09 -12.14 3.86
C HIS A 113 1.66 -12.86 5.08
N GLY A 114 1.04 -13.99 5.40
CA GLY A 114 1.56 -14.90 6.42
C GLY A 114 2.77 -15.66 5.90
N TYR A 115 3.65 -16.04 6.82
CA TYR A 115 4.70 -17.03 6.59
C TYR A 115 4.13 -18.43 6.34
#